data_AF-K1U065-F1
#
_entry.id   AF-K1U065-F1
#
_cell.length_a   1.000
_cell.length_b   1.000
_cell.length_c   1.000
_cell.angle_alpha   90.00
_cell.angle_beta   90.00
_cell.angle_gamma   90.00
#
_symmetry.space_group_name_H-M   'P 1'
#
loop_
_entity.id
_entity.type
_entity.pdbx_description
1 polymer ?
#
loop_
_entity_poly.entity_id
_entity_poly.type
_entity_poly.pdbx_seq_one_letter_code
_entity_poly.pdbx_strand_id
1 'polypeptide(L)'
;MRGIETGKVRIRHEVFTEIARMAYEGGDYAKRLEELPFKIIPGEIGSYRDSLFLERAVVGERLRLAMGLPLRKFSEFSLLSDGVEKALDPEIYYEKPLINVIKFACNRCPDNVVKITNVCQGCLEHPC
;
A
#
# COMPACT_ATOMS: atom_id res chain seq x y z
N MET A 1 10.04 -14.59 10.23
CA MET A 1 11.03 -15.05 9.24
C MET A 1 11.44 -13.88 8.36
N ARG A 2 12.71 -13.46 8.41
CA ARG A 2 13.28 -12.43 7.50
C ARG A 2 13.83 -13.15 6.26
N GLY A 3 13.67 -12.57 5.07
CA GLY A 3 14.25 -13.10 3.82
C GLY A 3 13.39 -14.07 3.01
N ILE A 4 12.16 -14.38 3.42
CA ILE A 4 11.23 -15.19 2.60
C ILE A 4 10.44 -14.28 1.67
N GLU A 5 10.49 -14.60 0.37
CA GLU A 5 9.67 -13.92 -0.62
C GLU A 5 8.21 -14.34 -0.47
N THR A 6 7.38 -13.41 0.01
CA THR A 6 5.93 -13.56 0.11
C THR A 6 5.27 -12.58 -0.85
N GLY A 7 4.00 -12.81 -1.21
CA GLY A 7 3.27 -11.89 -2.08
C GLY A 7 3.30 -10.43 -1.59
N LYS A 8 3.27 -10.20 -0.26
CA LYS A 8 3.41 -8.86 0.32
C LYS A 8 4.80 -8.24 0.11
N VAL A 9 5.85 -9.03 0.27
CA VAL A 9 7.24 -8.60 0.06
C VAL A 9 7.50 -8.31 -1.42
N ARG A 10 6.99 -9.18 -2.31
CA ARG A 10 7.09 -9.01 -3.77
C ARG A 10 6.49 -7.68 -4.24
N ILE A 11 5.24 -7.39 -3.88
CA ILE A 11 4.60 -6.10 -4.25
C ILE A 11 5.39 -4.91 -3.69
N ARG A 12 5.92 -5.02 -2.46
CA ARG A 12 6.73 -3.94 -1.87
C ARG A 12 8.00 -3.69 -2.70
N HIS A 13 8.69 -4.74 -3.12
CA HIS A 13 9.86 -4.63 -3.97
C HIS A 13 9.51 -4.06 -5.35
N GLU A 14 8.42 -4.52 -5.97
CA GLU A 14 7.95 -4.02 -7.28
C GLU A 14 7.65 -2.52 -7.23
N VAL A 15 6.90 -2.06 -6.22
CA VAL A 15 6.59 -0.63 -6.01
C VAL A 15 7.87 0.20 -5.91
N PHE A 16 8.82 -0.20 -5.08
CA PHE A 16 10.08 0.56 -4.95
C PHE A 16 10.97 0.48 -6.18
N THR A 17 11.00 -0.68 -6.85
CA THR A 17 11.77 -0.86 -8.09
C THR A 17 11.26 0.06 -9.19
N GLU A 18 9.94 0.16 -9.34
CA GLU A 18 9.34 1.03 -10.36
C GLU A 18 9.52 2.52 -10.04
N ILE A 19 9.45 2.92 -8.76
CA ILE A 19 9.76 4.30 -8.36
C ILE A 19 11.21 4.63 -8.64
N ALA A 20 12.14 3.74 -8.25
CA ALA A 20 13.56 3.94 -8.52
C ALA A 20 13.83 4.04 -10.02
N ARG A 21 13.25 3.14 -10.83
CA ARG A 21 13.34 3.17 -12.29
C ARG A 21 12.81 4.48 -12.86
N MET A 22 11.65 4.93 -12.39
CA MET A 22 11.05 6.20 -12.79
C MET A 22 11.98 7.38 -12.46
N ALA A 23 12.59 7.40 -11.28
CA ALA A 23 13.54 8.44 -10.88
C ALA A 23 14.83 8.44 -11.73
N TYR A 24 15.32 7.27 -12.13
CA TYR A 24 16.52 7.15 -12.98
C TYR A 24 16.28 7.52 -14.45
N GLU A 25 15.16 7.08 -15.02
CA GLU A 25 14.82 7.34 -16.43
C GLU A 25 14.34 8.79 -16.65
N GLY A 26 13.84 9.45 -15.61
CA GLY A 26 13.29 10.80 -15.67
C GLY A 26 12.03 10.89 -16.55
N GLY A 27 11.69 12.13 -16.91
CA GLY A 27 10.53 12.45 -17.76
C GLY A 27 9.30 12.91 -16.98
N ASP A 28 8.12 12.65 -17.54
CA ASP A 28 6.85 13.07 -16.95
C ASP A 28 6.43 12.12 -15.82
N TYR A 29 6.80 12.50 -14.58
CA TYR A 29 6.44 11.77 -13.37
C TYR A 29 4.94 11.68 -13.14
N ALA A 30 4.19 12.72 -13.49
CA ALA A 30 2.75 12.77 -13.27
C ALA A 30 2.04 11.69 -14.08
N LYS A 31 2.35 11.61 -15.38
CA LYS A 31 1.78 10.58 -16.26
C LYS A 31 2.19 9.17 -15.85
N ARG A 32 3.48 8.96 -15.57
CA ARG A 32 3.99 7.64 -15.20
C ARG A 32 3.38 7.12 -13.91
N LEU A 33 3.15 7.99 -12.93
CA LEU A 33 2.57 7.60 -11.65
C LEU A 33 1.14 7.04 -11.80
N GLU A 34 0.35 7.58 -12.75
CA GLU A 34 -1.00 7.08 -13.06
C GLU A 34 -0.97 5.73 -13.78
N GLU A 35 0.06 5.47 -14.60
CA GLU A 35 0.21 4.23 -15.36
C GLU A 35 0.77 3.07 -14.51
N LEU A 36 1.60 3.37 -13.51
CA LEU A 36 2.30 2.37 -12.70
C LEU A 36 1.39 1.33 -12.02
N PRO A 37 0.22 1.68 -11.43
CA PRO A 37 -0.69 0.69 -10.86
C PRO A 37 -1.13 -0.39 -11.86
N PHE A 38 -1.28 -0.03 -13.14
CA PHE A 38 -1.66 -0.97 -14.21
C PHE A 38 -0.49 -1.85 -14.65
N LYS A 39 0.73 -1.32 -14.58
CA LYS A 39 1.95 -2.09 -14.85
C LYS A 39 2.26 -3.10 -13.74
N ILE A 40 2.12 -2.69 -12.48
CA ILE A 40 2.39 -3.54 -11.31
C ILE A 40 1.32 -4.63 -11.17
N ILE A 41 0.06 -4.31 -11.47
CA ILE A 41 -1.06 -5.26 -11.44
C ILE A 41 -1.65 -5.39 -12.85
N PRO A 42 -0.99 -6.18 -13.71
CA PRO A 42 -1.45 -6.42 -15.06
C PRO A 42 -2.66 -7.36 -15.08
N GLY A 43 -3.37 -7.35 -16.22
CA GLY A 43 -4.51 -8.25 -16.47
C GLY A 43 -5.84 -7.75 -15.91
N GLU A 44 -6.82 -8.66 -15.88
CA GLU A 44 -8.22 -8.40 -15.51
C GLU A 44 -8.65 -9.14 -14.23
N ILE A 45 -7.81 -10.05 -13.71
CA ILE A 45 -8.10 -10.87 -12.53
C ILE A 45 -7.16 -10.44 -11.39
N GLY A 46 -7.72 -10.10 -10.23
CA GLY A 46 -6.95 -9.75 -9.04
C GLY A 46 -6.12 -10.94 -8.51
N SER A 47 -4.87 -10.70 -8.14
CA SER A 47 -3.95 -11.75 -7.69
C SER A 47 -3.92 -11.93 -6.18
N TYR A 48 -4.26 -10.89 -5.43
CA TYR A 48 -4.04 -10.81 -3.98
C TYR A 48 -5.32 -10.52 -3.19
N ARG A 49 -6.36 -10.00 -3.83
CA ARG A 49 -7.67 -9.63 -3.29
C ARG A 49 -8.77 -9.92 -4.31
N ASP A 50 -10.00 -9.86 -3.82
CA ASP A 50 -11.21 -10.18 -4.60
C ASP A 50 -11.51 -9.17 -5.72
N SER A 51 -10.87 -8.00 -5.71
CA SER A 51 -11.11 -6.92 -6.68
C SER A 51 -9.83 -6.29 -7.20
N LEU A 52 -9.64 -6.36 -8.52
CA LEU A 52 -8.55 -5.72 -9.25
C LEU A 52 -8.51 -4.20 -9.02
N PHE A 53 -9.68 -3.55 -8.99
CA PHE A 53 -9.80 -2.11 -8.76
C PHE A 53 -9.26 -1.73 -7.38
N LEU A 54 -9.60 -2.51 -6.36
CA LEU A 54 -9.12 -2.28 -5.00
C LEU A 54 -7.61 -2.47 -4.91
N GLU A 55 -7.06 -3.48 -5.58
CA GLU A 55 -5.62 -3.70 -5.59
C GLU A 55 -4.86 -2.54 -6.25
N ARG A 56 -5.33 -2.09 -7.43
CA ARG A 56 -4.73 -0.93 -8.13
C ARG A 56 -4.82 0.33 -7.30
N ALA A 57 -5.96 0.57 -6.63
CA ALA A 57 -6.11 1.70 -5.72
C ALA A 57 -5.11 1.62 -4.55
N VAL A 58 -4.92 0.44 -3.95
CA VAL A 58 -3.95 0.25 -2.86
C VAL A 58 -2.52 0.48 -3.35
N VAL A 59 -2.18 -0.01 -4.55
CA VAL A 59 -0.85 0.21 -5.14
C VAL A 59 -0.63 1.69 -5.45
N GLY A 60 -1.63 2.40 -5.97
CA GLY A 60 -1.58 3.84 -6.19
C GLY A 60 -1.23 4.62 -4.91
N GLU A 61 -1.93 4.35 -3.81
CA GLU A 61 -1.61 5.01 -2.53
C GLU A 61 -0.24 4.60 -1.97
N ARG A 62 0.21 3.36 -2.22
CA ARG A 62 1.56 2.93 -1.84
C ARG A 62 2.64 3.67 -2.63
N LEU A 63 2.43 3.88 -3.93
CA LEU A 63 3.35 4.64 -4.77
C LEU A 63 3.47 6.08 -4.24
N ARG A 64 2.33 6.71 -3.96
CA ARG A 64 2.25 8.06 -3.41
C ARG A 64 3.01 8.19 -2.08
N LEU A 65 2.76 7.28 -1.13
CA LEU A 65 3.46 7.25 0.15
C LEU A 65 4.96 6.97 0.01
N ALA A 66 5.36 6.11 -0.93
CA ALA A 66 6.77 5.82 -1.17
C ALA A 66 7.54 7.01 -1.77
N MET A 67 6.85 7.92 -2.46
CA MET A 67 7.39 9.21 -2.91
C MET A 67 7.37 10.29 -1.83
N GLY A 68 6.88 10.00 -0.61
CA GLY A 68 6.78 10.97 0.47
C GLY A 68 5.56 11.89 0.39
N LEU A 69 4.63 11.64 -0.54
CA LEU A 69 3.40 12.42 -0.68
C LEU A 69 2.34 11.98 0.34
N PRO A 70 1.52 12.90 0.85
CA PRO A 70 0.46 12.57 1.81
C PRO A 70 -0.65 11.75 1.17
N LEU A 71 -1.35 10.93 1.95
CA LEU A 71 -2.52 10.18 1.48
C LEU A 71 -3.62 11.10 0.97
N ARG A 72 -4.32 10.65 -0.08
CA ARG A 72 -5.48 11.37 -0.61
C ARG A 72 -6.69 11.24 0.31
N LYS A 73 -7.54 12.27 0.30
CA LYS A 73 -8.86 12.20 0.92
C LYS A 73 -9.82 11.51 -0.05
N PHE A 74 -10.33 10.34 0.33
CA PHE A 74 -11.27 9.57 -0.50
C PHE A 74 -12.67 10.21 -0.65
N SER A 75 -12.96 11.27 0.10
CA SER A 75 -14.19 12.06 -0.02
C SER A 75 -14.17 13.04 -1.19
N GLU A 76 -13.00 13.33 -1.74
CA GLU A 76 -12.78 14.36 -2.75
C GLU A 76 -12.07 13.75 -3.96
N PHE A 77 -12.36 14.28 -5.15
CA PHE A 77 -11.63 13.90 -6.36
C PHE A 77 -10.19 14.41 -6.29
N SER A 78 -9.23 13.53 -6.52
CA SER A 78 -7.80 13.87 -6.59
C SER A 78 -7.07 12.85 -7.46
N LEU A 79 -6.09 13.32 -8.23
CA LEU A 79 -5.21 12.50 -9.05
C LEU A 79 -4.09 11.89 -8.18
N LEU A 80 -3.49 10.79 -8.64
CA LEU A 80 -2.29 10.26 -7.98
C LEU A 80 -1.12 11.22 -8.13
N SER A 81 -1.05 11.91 -9.26
CA SER A 81 -0.03 12.90 -9.61
C SER A 81 -0.13 14.23 -8.86
N ASP A 82 -1.21 14.47 -8.12
CA ASP A 82 -1.42 15.75 -7.43
C ASP A 82 -0.31 16.03 -6.40
N GLY A 83 0.41 17.13 -6.61
CA GLY A 83 1.47 17.57 -5.69
C GLY A 83 2.81 16.84 -5.86
N VAL A 84 3.01 16.06 -6.93
CA VAL A 84 4.32 15.46 -7.25
C VAL A 84 5.42 16.52 -7.35
N GLU A 85 5.10 17.69 -7.88
CA GLU A 85 6.05 18.83 -7.97
C GLU A 85 6.57 19.23 -6.58
N LYS A 86 5.71 19.25 -5.57
CA LYS A 86 6.11 19.59 -4.19
C LYS A 86 7.06 18.55 -3.60
N ALA A 87 6.91 17.27 -3.97
CA ALA A 87 7.83 16.24 -3.50
C ALA A 87 9.24 16.34 -4.10
N LEU A 88 9.42 17.14 -5.16
CA LEU A 88 10.73 17.40 -5.75
C LEU A 88 11.47 18.54 -5.04
N ASP A 89 10.80 19.33 -4.19
CA ASP A 89 11.41 20.46 -3.50
C ASP A 89 12.37 19.96 -2.39
N PRO A 90 13.67 20.30 -2.45
CA PRO A 90 14.67 19.80 -1.51
C PRO A 90 14.53 20.39 -0.09
N GLU A 91 13.72 21.44 0.07
CA GLU A 91 13.46 22.08 1.37
C GLU A 91 12.42 21.34 2.21
N ILE A 92 11.65 20.41 1.61
CA ILE A 92 10.64 19.64 2.31
C ILE A 92 11.29 18.45 3.00
N TYR A 93 11.65 18.65 4.27
CA TYR A 93 12.25 17.58 5.09
C TYR A 93 11.22 16.71 5.79
N TYR A 94 10.06 17.25 6.16
CA TYR A 94 9.08 16.54 6.98
C TYR A 94 7.68 17.16 6.98
N GLU A 95 6.67 16.34 6.62
CA GLU A 95 5.27 16.64 6.86
C GLU A 95 4.66 15.59 7.83
N LYS A 96 3.89 16.07 8.81
CA LYS A 96 3.12 15.19 9.70
C LYS A 96 1.95 14.57 8.92
N PRO A 97 1.58 13.30 9.17
CA PRO A 97 2.13 12.35 10.15
C PRO A 97 3.25 11.45 9.57
N LEU A 98 4.16 10.96 10.44
CA LEU A 98 5.23 10.03 10.06
C LEU A 98 4.72 8.67 9.57
N ILE A 99 3.63 8.18 10.18
CA ILE A 99 3.05 6.88 9.88
C ILE A 99 1.70 7.12 9.23
N ASN A 100 1.55 6.59 8.02
CA ASN A 100 0.33 6.68 7.25
C ASN A 100 -0.35 5.32 7.14
N VAL A 101 -1.68 5.30 7.25
CA VAL A 101 -2.49 4.08 7.18
C VAL A 101 -3.47 4.19 6.02
N ILE A 102 -3.30 3.33 5.02
CA ILE A 102 -4.25 3.19 3.92
C ILE A 102 -5.46 2.40 4.43
N LYS A 103 -6.51 3.10 4.87
CA LYS A 103 -7.67 2.49 5.55
C LYS A 103 -8.33 1.36 4.76
N PHE A 104 -8.54 1.55 3.46
CA PHE A 104 -9.20 0.56 2.59
C PHE A 104 -8.28 -0.62 2.20
N ALA A 105 -6.98 -0.53 2.49
CA ALA A 105 -6.05 -1.65 2.30
C ALA A 105 -6.10 -2.64 3.48
N CYS A 106 -6.66 -2.25 4.62
CA CYS A 106 -6.78 -3.08 5.79
C CYS A 106 -7.84 -4.16 5.56
N ASN A 107 -7.48 -5.43 5.74
CA ASN A 107 -8.44 -6.55 5.68
C ASN A 107 -9.34 -6.63 6.93
N ARG A 108 -9.29 -5.63 7.82
CA ARG A 108 -9.99 -5.56 9.11
C ARG A 108 -9.88 -6.89 9.86
N CYS A 109 -8.65 -7.39 10.00
CA CYS A 109 -8.39 -8.57 10.81
C CYS A 109 -8.98 -8.32 12.21
N PRO A 110 -9.68 -9.28 12.80
CA PRO A 110 -10.22 -9.09 14.12
C PRO A 110 -9.04 -9.08 15.11
N ASP A 111 -8.90 -7.98 15.84
CA ASP A 111 -7.84 -7.80 16.82
C ASP A 111 -8.12 -8.70 18.04
N ASN A 112 -7.07 -9.29 18.63
CA ASN A 112 -7.13 -10.07 19.87
C ASN A 112 -8.07 -11.30 19.86
N VAL A 113 -8.26 -11.96 18.72
CA VAL A 113 -9.05 -13.21 18.69
C VAL A 113 -8.20 -14.38 19.14
N VAL A 114 -8.46 -14.86 20.36
CA VAL A 114 -8.01 -16.17 20.80
C VAL A 114 -9.10 -17.17 20.43
N LYS A 115 -8.83 -18.05 19.45
CA LYS A 115 -9.72 -19.16 19.13
C LYS A 115 -9.36 -20.34 20.00
N ILE A 116 -10.25 -20.64 20.94
CA ILE A 116 -10.14 -21.82 21.78
C ILE A 116 -10.52 -23.03 20.90
N THR A 117 -9.61 -24.00 20.79
CA THR A 117 -9.85 -25.25 20.07
C THR A 117 -10.29 -26.34 21.05
N ASN A 118 -10.83 -27.43 20.53
CA ASN A 118 -11.27 -28.60 21.31
C ASN A 118 -10.13 -29.28 22.12
N VAL A 119 -8.89 -28.84 21.93
CA VAL A 119 -7.69 -29.34 22.64
C VAL A 119 -7.35 -28.45 23.85
N CYS A 120 -8.12 -27.39 24.10
CA CYS A 120 -7.90 -26.48 25.20
C CYS A 120 -7.95 -27.18 26.56
N GLN A 121 -6.96 -26.89 27.41
CA GLN A 121 -6.84 -27.42 28.77
C GLN A 121 -7.59 -26.57 29.82
N GLY A 122 -8.50 -25.69 29.40
CA GLY A 122 -9.28 -24.84 30.31
C GLY A 122 -8.52 -23.64 30.90
N CYS A 123 -7.30 -23.33 30.45
CA CYS A 123 -6.55 -22.16 30.95
C CYS A 123 -7.17 -20.81 30.54
N LEU A 124 -8.02 -20.79 29.52
CA LEU A 124 -8.68 -19.60 28.98
C LEU A 124 -10.21 -19.70 29.00
N GLU A 125 -10.75 -20.91 29.18
CA GLU A 125 -12.19 -21.17 29.18
C GLU A 125 -12.59 -21.60 30.58
N HIS A 126 -13.34 -20.75 31.28
CA HIS A 126 -13.98 -21.14 32.54
C HIS A 126 -15.32 -21.81 32.20
N PRO A 127 -15.50 -23.10 32.51
CA PRO A 127 -16.81 -23.74 32.41
C PRO A 127 -17.77 -23.09 33.42
N CYS A 128 -19.00 -22.85 32.98
CA CYS A 128 -20.11 -22.37 33.81
C CYS A 128 -20.64 -23.45 34.76
#